data_AF-A0A351G5J9-F1
#
_entry.id   AF-A0A351G5J9-F1
#
_cell.length_a   1.000
_cell.length_b   1.000
_cell.length_c   1.000
_cell.angle_alpha   90.00
_cell.angle_beta   90.00
_cell.angle_gamma   90.00
#
_symmetry.space_group_name_H-M   'P 1'
#
loop_
_entity.id
_entity.type
_entity.pdbx_description
1 polymer ?
#
loop_
_entity_poly.entity_id
_entity_poly.type
_entity_poly.pdbx_seq_one_letter_code
_entity_poly.pdbx_strand_id
1 'polypeptide(L)'
;MIELLQNYCLQMQKDAEVYFDHSSSGHARARVHGKVIARFVRSGETADMAIARHLKRLGREAANWTVVSSDREVLASAKRARARTISSEDFSRELMAEGTSSGSKDTPEISSTEVDDWLKLFGEQEDSEH
;
A
#
# COMPACT_ATOMS: atom_id res chain seq x y z
N MET A 1 7.23 -4.50 4.86
CA MET A 1 6.37 -3.41 4.36
C MET A 1 5.02 -3.36 5.08
N ILE A 2 4.29 -4.46 5.18
CA ILE A 2 2.90 -4.46 5.66
C ILE A 2 2.79 -4.50 7.18
N GLU A 3 3.68 -5.18 7.89
CA GLU A 3 3.86 -5.08 9.34
C GLU A 3 4.16 -3.63 9.77
N LEU A 4 4.99 -2.94 8.99
CA LEU A 4 5.32 -1.53 9.23
C LEU A 4 4.09 -0.63 9.06
N LEU A 5 3.32 -0.86 7.99
CA LEU A 5 2.04 -0.17 7.77
C LEU A 5 1.01 -0.53 8.84
N GLN A 6 0.97 -1.78 9.30
CA GLN A 6 0.08 -2.21 10.37
C GLN A 6 0.40 -1.49 11.66
N ASN A 7 1.67 -1.40 12.04
CA ASN A 7 2.08 -0.71 13.26
C ASN A 7 1.70 0.78 13.20
N TYR A 8 1.94 1.43 12.05
CA TYR A 8 1.49 2.80 11.80
C TYR A 8 -0.04 2.93 11.87
N CYS A 9 -0.79 2.04 11.23
CA CYS A 9 -2.26 2.02 11.27
C CYS A 9 -2.83 1.79 12.67
N LEU A 10 -2.17 0.96 13.48
CA LEU A 10 -2.52 0.71 14.87
C LEU A 10 -2.30 1.96 15.71
N GLN A 11 -1.14 2.62 15.57
CA GLN A 11 -0.80 3.86 16.29
C GLN A 11 -1.70 5.02 15.88
N MET A 12 -1.93 5.21 14.57
CA MET A 12 -2.76 6.28 14.02
C MET A 12 -4.27 6.02 14.13
N GLN A 13 -4.66 4.81 14.52
CA GLN A 13 -6.03 4.30 14.44
C GLN A 13 -6.71 4.53 13.08
N LYS A 14 -5.96 4.35 11.99
CA LYS A 14 -6.45 4.48 10.61
C LYS A 14 -6.40 3.13 9.90
N ASP A 15 -7.31 2.93 8.97
CA ASP A 15 -7.24 1.80 8.04
C ASP A 15 -6.42 2.21 6.81
N ALA A 16 -5.63 1.28 6.28
CA ALA A 16 -4.84 1.51 5.06
C ALA A 16 -5.21 0.48 3.99
N GLU A 17 -5.30 0.96 2.75
CA GLU A 17 -5.46 0.11 1.59
C GLU A 17 -4.23 0.24 0.70
N VAL A 18 -3.52 -0.88 0.50
CA VAL A 18 -2.31 -0.93 -0.32
C VAL A 18 -2.65 -1.61 -1.62
N TYR A 19 -2.36 -0.96 -2.75
CA TYR A 19 -2.60 -1.52 -4.08
C TYR A 19 -1.27 -1.97 -4.66
N PHE A 20 -1.21 -3.21 -5.13
CA PHE A 20 -0.03 -3.79 -5.76
C PHE A 20 -0.31 -4.05 -7.24
N ASP A 21 0.58 -3.54 -8.10
CA ASP A 21 0.68 -3.89 -9.51
C ASP A 21 1.14 -5.34 -9.66
N HIS A 22 0.44 -6.12 -10.50
CA HIS A 22 0.71 -7.54 -10.79
C HIS A 22 0.49 -8.54 -9.64
N SER A 23 -0.68 -9.19 -9.62
CA SER A 23 -0.80 -10.53 -9.00
C SER A 23 -0.76 -11.62 -10.05
N SER A 24 -0.01 -12.68 -9.77
CA SER A 24 -0.10 -13.94 -10.49
C SER A 24 -1.57 -14.37 -10.56
N SER A 25 -1.95 -14.91 -11.72
CA SER A 25 -3.29 -15.37 -12.07
C SER A 25 -3.68 -16.61 -11.25
N GLY A 26 -3.97 -16.44 -9.97
CA GLY A 26 -4.38 -17.53 -9.09
C GLY A 26 -4.77 -17.15 -7.66
N HIS A 27 -4.37 -15.96 -7.17
CA HIS A 27 -4.60 -15.60 -5.75
C HIS A 27 -5.80 -14.69 -5.51
N ALA A 28 -6.22 -14.62 -4.24
CA ALA A 28 -7.34 -13.81 -3.77
C ALA A 28 -7.12 -12.32 -4.10
N ARG A 29 -8.16 -11.65 -4.61
CA ARG A 29 -8.14 -10.23 -5.04
C ARG A 29 -7.77 -9.22 -3.95
N ALA A 30 -7.89 -9.63 -2.69
CA ALA A 30 -7.45 -8.85 -1.55
C ALA A 30 -7.08 -9.79 -0.39
N ARG A 31 -6.09 -9.39 0.40
CA ARG A 31 -5.72 -10.03 1.67
C ARG A 31 -5.84 -9.00 2.78
N VAL A 32 -6.55 -9.35 3.84
CA VAL A 32 -6.76 -8.48 4.99
C VAL A 32 -5.74 -8.86 6.06
N HIS A 33 -4.90 -7.90 6.40
CA HIS A 33 -3.86 -8.00 7.41
C HIS A 33 -4.21 -6.99 8.52
N GLY A 34 -5.18 -7.33 9.38
CA GLY A 34 -5.64 -6.44 10.44
C GLY A 34 -6.30 -5.17 9.87
N LYS A 35 -5.73 -4.00 10.17
CA LYS A 35 -6.16 -2.68 9.63
C LYS A 35 -5.61 -2.35 8.25
N VAL A 36 -4.76 -3.21 7.70
CA VAL A 36 -4.14 -3.03 6.39
C VAL A 36 -4.77 -4.02 5.41
N ILE A 37 -5.32 -3.51 4.33
CA ILE A 37 -5.93 -4.32 3.27
C ILE A 37 -4.99 -4.25 2.05
N ALA A 38 -4.32 -5.36 1.76
CA ALA A 38 -3.56 -5.53 0.54
C ALA A 38 -4.51 -5.89 -0.61
N ARG A 39 -4.58 -5.05 -1.64
CA ARG A 39 -5.39 -5.25 -2.83
C ARG A 39 -4.51 -5.50 -4.03
N PHE A 40 -4.81 -6.59 -4.72
CA PHE A 40 -4.07 -6.98 -5.91
C PHE A 40 -4.89 -6.61 -7.13
N VAL A 41 -4.30 -5.81 -8.01
CA VAL A 41 -4.97 -5.44 -9.26
C VAL A 41 -4.99 -6.64 -10.23
N ARG A 42 -6.01 -6.68 -11.09
CA ARG A 42 -6.16 -7.74 -12.10
C ARG A 42 -5.13 -7.54 -13.21
N SER A 43 -4.77 -8.63 -13.87
CA SER A 43 -3.98 -8.57 -15.11
C SER A 43 -4.64 -7.61 -16.11
N GLY A 44 -3.92 -6.55 -16.49
CA GLY A 44 -4.39 -5.49 -17.39
C GLY A 44 -4.86 -4.18 -16.74
N GLU A 45 -4.90 -4.07 -15.40
CA GLU A 45 -5.13 -2.79 -14.68
C GLU A 45 -3.90 -2.48 -13.83
N THR A 46 -3.49 -1.21 -13.73
CA THR A 46 -2.42 -0.79 -12.82
C THR A 46 -2.98 -0.34 -11.46
N ALA A 47 -2.16 -0.32 -10.42
CA ALA A 47 -2.47 0.24 -9.11
C ALA A 47 -2.90 1.70 -9.26
N ASP A 48 -2.27 2.45 -10.15
CA ASP A 48 -2.63 3.84 -10.48
C ASP A 48 -4.08 3.94 -10.94
N MET A 49 -4.48 3.08 -11.89
CA MET A 49 -5.85 3.02 -12.40
C MET A 49 -6.83 2.61 -11.29
N ALA A 50 -6.45 1.63 -10.46
CA ALA A 50 -7.28 1.15 -9.36
C ALA A 50 -7.49 2.24 -8.29
N ILE A 51 -6.44 2.98 -7.94
CA ILE A 51 -6.48 4.11 -7.01
C ILE A 51 -7.35 5.23 -7.61
N ALA A 52 -7.11 5.62 -8.86
CA ALA A 52 -7.89 6.67 -9.53
C ALA A 52 -9.38 6.31 -9.59
N ARG A 53 -9.71 5.04 -9.92
CA ARG A 53 -11.08 4.53 -9.92
C ARG A 53 -11.68 4.53 -8.52
N HIS A 54 -10.91 4.17 -7.50
CA HIS A 54 -11.36 4.19 -6.11
C HIS A 54 -11.69 5.62 -5.64
N LEU A 55 -10.79 6.58 -5.88
CA LEU A 55 -10.99 7.98 -5.53
C LEU A 55 -12.18 8.59 -6.28
N LYS A 56 -12.33 8.26 -7.57
CA LYS A 56 -13.49 8.69 -8.36
C LYS A 56 -14.80 8.17 -7.79
N ARG A 57 -14.82 6.91 -7.31
CA ARG A 57 -16.00 6.30 -6.66
C ARG A 57 -16.33 6.97 -5.32
N LEU A 58 -15.32 7.36 -4.55
CA LEU A 58 -15.49 8.07 -3.27
C LEU A 58 -16.05 9.48 -3.45
N GLY A 59 -15.75 10.15 -4.56
CA GLY A 59 -16.27 11.48 -4.86
C GLY A 59 -15.88 12.50 -3.78
N ARG A 60 -16.87 13.02 -3.04
CA ARG A 60 -16.62 14.00 -1.95
C ARG A 60 -15.87 13.41 -0.76
N GLU A 61 -15.97 12.10 -0.55
CA GLU A 61 -15.29 11.41 0.55
C GLU A 61 -13.79 11.27 0.30
N ALA A 62 -13.32 11.44 -0.94
CA ALA A 62 -11.90 11.37 -1.27
C ALA A 62 -11.06 12.36 -0.45
N ALA A 63 -11.63 13.48 0.02
CA ALA A 63 -10.96 14.43 0.90
C ALA A 63 -10.53 13.85 2.26
N ASN A 64 -11.18 12.76 2.70
CA ASN A 64 -10.82 12.07 3.93
C ASN A 64 -9.65 11.09 3.72
N TRP A 65 -9.33 10.76 2.47
CA TRP A 65 -8.28 9.81 2.11
C TRP A 65 -6.95 10.51 1.88
N THR A 66 -5.87 9.81 2.22
CA THR A 66 -4.50 10.20 1.91
C THR A 66 -3.91 9.17 0.96
N VAL A 67 -3.42 9.62 -0.19
CA VAL A 67 -2.77 8.78 -1.20
C VAL A 67 -1.26 8.90 -1.04
N VAL A 68 -0.60 7.77 -0.84
CA VAL A 68 0.86 7.65 -0.81
C VAL A 68 1.28 7.08 -2.16
N SER A 69 2.15 7.78 -2.89
CA SER A 69 2.76 7.23 -4.13
C SER A 69 4.09 7.92 -4.44
N SER A 70 4.96 7.21 -5.15
CA SER A 70 6.20 7.78 -5.71
C SER A 70 5.95 8.45 -7.06
N ASP A 71 4.87 8.10 -7.75
CA ASP A 71 4.55 8.64 -9.07
C ASP A 71 3.78 9.96 -8.96
N ARG A 72 4.30 10.98 -9.66
CA ARG A 72 3.70 12.32 -9.72
C ARG A 72 2.35 12.32 -10.42
N GLU A 73 2.12 11.44 -11.39
CA GLU A 73 0.85 11.34 -12.10
C GLU A 73 -0.27 10.84 -11.18
N VAL A 74 0.01 9.82 -10.37
CA VAL A 74 -0.89 9.30 -9.34
C VAL A 74 -1.23 10.39 -8.32
N LEU A 75 -0.21 11.07 -7.79
CA LEU A 75 -0.42 12.17 -6.85
C LEU A 75 -1.23 13.32 -7.48
N ALA A 76 -0.99 13.64 -8.75
CA ALA A 76 -1.77 14.66 -9.46
C ALA A 76 -3.24 14.22 -9.64
N SER A 77 -3.49 12.96 -9.96
CA SER A 77 -4.85 12.41 -10.06
C SER A 77 -5.59 12.46 -8.71
N ALA A 78 -4.89 12.14 -7.62
CA ALA A 78 -5.43 12.19 -6.27
C ALA A 78 -5.75 13.62 -5.82
N LYS A 79 -4.87 14.59 -6.12
CA LYS A 79 -5.15 16.01 -5.88
C LYS A 79 -6.38 16.50 -6.64
N ARG A 80 -6.56 16.09 -7.89
CA ARG A 80 -7.76 16.43 -8.69
C ARG A 80 -9.04 15.85 -8.06
N ALA A 81 -8.95 14.68 -7.44
CA ALA A 81 -10.04 14.09 -6.66
C ALA A 81 -10.23 14.73 -5.27
N ARG A 82 -9.47 15.78 -4.92
CA ARG A 82 -9.44 16.45 -3.61
C ARG A 82 -8.92 15.59 -2.46
N ALA A 83 -8.26 14.47 -2.74
CA ALA A 83 -7.59 13.67 -1.72
C ALA A 83 -6.30 14.35 -1.23
N ARG A 84 -5.91 14.05 0.00
CA ARG A 84 -4.57 14.38 0.49
C ARG A 84 -3.55 13.51 -0.21
N THR A 85 -2.35 14.03 -0.39
CA THR A 85 -1.28 13.32 -1.10
C THR A 85 0.03 13.45 -0.35
N ILE A 86 0.75 12.36 -0.22
CA ILE A 86 2.08 12.30 0.39
C ILE A 86 3.00 11.49 -0.53
N SER A 87 4.24 11.92 -0.69
CA SER A 87 5.21 11.14 -1.46
C SER A 87 5.63 9.90 -0.66
N SER A 88 6.02 8.82 -1.34
CA SER A 88 6.53 7.64 -0.63
C SER A 88 7.76 7.95 0.23
N GLU A 89 8.57 8.93 -0.17
CA GLU A 89 9.74 9.37 0.60
C GLU A 89 9.34 10.15 1.86
N ASP A 90 8.37 11.06 1.74
CA ASP A 90 7.88 11.78 2.92
C ASP A 90 7.15 10.83 3.88
N PHE A 91 6.37 9.91 3.33
CA PHE A 91 5.68 8.89 4.12
C PHE A 91 6.66 7.96 4.83
N SER A 92 7.75 7.54 4.18
CA SER A 92 8.77 6.72 4.84
C SER A 92 9.48 7.48 5.96
N ARG A 93 9.72 8.79 5.80
CA ARG A 93 10.25 9.64 6.87
C ARG A 93 9.29 9.76 8.05
N GLU A 94 7.99 9.97 7.79
CA GLU A 94 6.95 10.01 8.82
C GLU A 94 6.89 8.68 9.58
N LEU A 95 6.88 7.58 8.85
CA LEU A 95 6.84 6.21 9.36
C LEU A 95 8.04 5.89 10.26
N MET A 96 9.24 6.33 9.87
CA MET A 96 10.46 6.15 10.67
C MET A 96 10.50 7.07 11.90
N ALA A 97 10.02 8.31 11.78
CA ALA A 97 9.96 9.27 12.89
C ALA A 97 8.93 8.85 13.96
N GLU A 98 7.80 8.29 13.56
CA GLU A 98 6.76 7.82 14.48
C GLU A 98 7.12 6.48 15.12
N GLY A 99 7.81 5.61 14.39
CA GLY A 99 8.41 4.38 14.94
C GLY A 99 9.33 4.65 16.14
N THR A 100 10.03 5.79 16.15
CA THR A 100 10.92 6.18 17.28
C THR A 100 10.22 6.77 18.50
N SER A 101 8.92 7.08 18.44
CA SER A 101 8.18 7.67 19.58
C SER A 101 7.60 6.64 20.55
N SER A 102 7.48 5.38 20.13
CA SER A 102 7.31 4.25 21.05
C SER A 102 8.71 3.79 21.45
N GLY A 103 9.00 3.66 22.75
CA GLY A 103 10.36 3.47 23.30
C GLY A 103 11.09 2.17 22.92
N SER A 104 10.73 1.52 21.82
CA SER A 104 11.44 0.37 21.25
C SER A 104 12.33 0.86 20.13
N LYS A 105 13.63 0.81 20.38
CA LYS A 105 14.71 1.15 19.45
C LYS A 105 14.93 0.00 18.45
N ASP A 106 13.86 -0.55 17.91
CA ASP A 106 13.90 -1.55 16.86
C ASP A 106 13.62 -0.80 15.56
N THR A 107 14.65 -0.67 14.74
CA THR A 107 14.43 -0.48 13.30
C THR A 107 13.43 -1.53 12.88
N PRO A 108 12.28 -1.17 12.30
CA PRO A 108 11.27 -2.16 11.95
C PRO A 108 11.82 -3.04 10.83
N GLU A 109 12.44 -4.15 11.22
CA GLU A 109 12.84 -5.20 10.30
C GLU A 109 11.56 -5.87 9.80
N ILE A 110 11.42 -5.93 8.48
CA ILE A 110 10.37 -6.70 7.84
C ILE A 110 10.63 -8.15 8.22
N SER A 111 9.67 -8.82 8.88
CA SER A 111 9.86 -10.21 9.27
C SER A 111 10.16 -11.09 8.05
N SER A 112 11.01 -12.10 8.24
CA SER A 112 11.37 -13.04 7.17
C SER A 112 10.13 -13.76 6.61
N THR A 113 9.14 -14.01 7.48
CA THR A 113 7.85 -14.58 7.11
C THR A 113 7.07 -13.65 6.18
N GLU A 114 7.04 -12.36 6.47
CA GLU A 114 6.40 -11.38 5.59
C GLU A 114 7.12 -11.30 4.25
N VAL A 115 8.46 -11.25 4.25
CA VAL A 115 9.24 -11.28 3.01
C VAL A 115 8.93 -12.53 2.21
N ASP A 116 8.84 -13.71 2.84
CA ASP A 116 8.52 -14.99 2.18
C ASP A 116 7.08 -15.04 1.64
N ASP A 117 6.10 -14.51 2.37
CA ASP A 117 4.72 -14.37 1.88
C ASP A 117 4.66 -13.47 0.64
N TRP A 118 5.39 -12.34 0.65
CA TRP A 118 5.50 -11.47 -0.52
C TRP A 118 6.32 -12.11 -1.65
N LEU A 119 7.39 -12.84 -1.33
CA LEU A 119 8.22 -13.54 -2.31
C LEU A 119 7.43 -14.67 -2.98
N LYS A 120 6.54 -15.36 -2.27
CA LYS A 120 5.61 -16.33 -2.88
C LYS A 120 4.57 -15.64 -3.75
N LEU A 121 4.05 -14.49 -3.31
CA LEU A 121 3.05 -13.73 -4.05
C LEU A 121 3.60 -13.04 -5.31
N PHE A 122 4.86 -12.60 -5.29
CA PHE A 122 5.48 -11.83 -6.37
C PHE A 122 6.60 -12.58 -7.12
N GLY A 123 7.20 -13.61 -6.52
CA GLY A 123 8.34 -14.37 -7.04
C GLY A 123 7.99 -15.57 -7.92
N GLU A 124 6.71 -15.88 -8.13
CA GLU A 124 6.24 -16.79 -9.20
C GLU A 124 6.30 -16.12 -10.58
N GLN A 125 7.42 -15.45 -10.88
CA GLN A 125 7.79 -14.91 -12.20
C GLN A 125 9.09 -15.54 -12.73
N GLU A 126 9.42 -16.76 -12.36
CA GLU A 126 10.41 -17.55 -13.11
C GLU A 126 9.89 -18.99 -13.18
N ASP A 127 9.26 -19.32 -14.31
CA ASP A 127 9.05 -20.67 -14.88
C ASP A 127 7.67 -20.82 -15.52
N SER A 128 7.46 -20.15 -16.66
CA SER A 128 6.53 -20.62 -17.69
C SER A 128 6.99 -20.11 -19.06
N GLU A 129 8.21 -20.46 -19.44
CA GLU A 129 8.56 -20.70 -20.84
C GLU A 129 8.19 -22.15 -21.17
N HIS A 130 7.10 -22.36 -21.90
CA HIS A 130 6.92 -23.52 -22.77
C HIS A 130 5.98 -23.20 -23.94
#